data_AF-A0AA39ZXZ5-F1
#
_entry.id   AF-A0AA39ZXZ5-F1
#
_cell.length_a   1.000
_cell.length_b   1.000
_cell.length_c   1.000
_cell.angle_alpha   90.00
_cell.angle_beta   90.00
_cell.angle_gamma   90.00
#
_symmetry.space_group_name_H-M   'P 1'
#
loop_
_entity.id
_entity.type
_entity.pdbx_description
1 polymer ?
#
loop_
_entity_poly.entity_id
_entity_poly.type
_entity_poly.pdbx_seq_one_letter_code
_entity_poly.pdbx_strand_id
1 'polypeptide(L)'
;MPHHRGSPSANEILYHVAGSKPKIRVILDAGAQIVELENDEAAWFWLGLVLDDDIRAATFFNAAEDLCVVERDGTTELFLTSSYATNTAACIVFLDQAHTRGTDLRLPNHYRAAVALGPGLTKDKLAQACMRMRQLGKGQAVVFLVSAEIRRSITRLCDISESSEIKVADVLYWAVCETWRELERLVPLWATHGVRHQRQQLLWDKADTGSEYNLEPQTAAQFVESESQTLRERYHPSQEQTRPTLAGESTNVDAALDAKSAELAQIQERCLEFGIDSLIFAQAHLALFSLDEIFNSDKGPSSTLVLTCVLWHSRPWRLVLVCRHREAAEDRLPR
;
A
#
# COMPACT_ATOMS: atom_id res chain seq x y z
N MET A 1 15.83 -17.75 12.39
CA MET A 1 14.82 -16.80 11.90
C MET A 1 13.65 -16.83 12.86
N PRO A 2 13.33 -15.76 13.61
CA PRO A 2 12.18 -15.76 14.48
C PRO A 2 10.92 -15.51 13.65
N HIS A 3 9.99 -16.47 13.64
CA HIS A 3 8.65 -16.25 13.13
C HIS A 3 7.99 -15.11 13.92
N HIS A 4 7.56 -14.06 13.21
CA HIS A 4 6.66 -13.06 13.77
C HIS A 4 5.37 -13.77 14.17
N ARG A 5 5.14 -13.97 15.48
CA ARG A 5 3.90 -14.56 16.00
C ARG A 5 2.74 -13.61 15.72
N GLY A 6 2.13 -13.68 14.53
CA GLY A 6 0.97 -12.85 14.20
C GLY A 6 0.43 -12.94 12.77
N SER A 7 1.28 -13.22 11.77
CA SER A 7 0.86 -13.36 10.37
C SER A 7 0.72 -14.84 9.99
N PRO A 8 -0.35 -15.25 9.30
CA PRO A 8 -0.44 -16.59 8.73
C PRO A 8 0.65 -16.79 7.68
N SER A 9 1.18 -18.00 7.59
CA SER A 9 2.11 -18.39 6.51
C SER A 9 1.42 -18.31 5.15
N ALA A 10 2.21 -18.16 4.08
CA ALA A 10 1.68 -18.17 2.71
C ALA A 10 0.81 -19.41 2.44
N ASN A 11 1.30 -20.57 2.88
CA ASN A 11 0.59 -21.84 2.72
C ASN A 11 -0.76 -21.86 3.44
N GLU A 12 -0.85 -21.36 4.67
CA GLU A 12 -2.12 -21.28 5.40
C GLU A 12 -3.15 -20.41 4.67
N ILE A 13 -2.72 -19.29 4.09
CA ILE A 13 -3.58 -18.44 3.26
C ILE A 13 -4.10 -19.24 2.06
N LEU A 14 -3.23 -19.93 1.34
CA LEU A 14 -3.60 -20.72 0.16
C LEU A 14 -4.54 -21.88 0.51
N TYR A 15 -4.33 -22.57 1.64
CA TYR A 15 -5.24 -23.59 2.16
C TYR A 15 -6.63 -23.01 2.47
N HIS A 16 -6.69 -21.86 3.13
CA HIS A 16 -7.96 -21.20 3.43
C HIS A 16 -8.71 -20.76 2.17
N VAL A 17 -7.99 -20.22 1.18
CA VAL A 17 -8.58 -19.82 -0.11
C VAL A 17 -9.10 -21.03 -0.87
N ALA A 18 -8.33 -22.12 -0.97
CA ALA A 18 -8.72 -23.33 -1.67
C ALA A 18 -9.96 -24.01 -1.03
N GLY A 19 -10.08 -23.97 0.30
CA GLY A 19 -11.21 -24.52 1.04
C GLY A 19 -12.47 -23.63 1.07
N SER A 20 -12.41 -22.41 0.52
CA SER A 20 -13.52 -21.46 0.60
C SER A 20 -14.79 -21.93 -0.11
N LYS A 21 -15.93 -21.68 0.52
CA LYS A 21 -17.27 -21.82 -0.07
C LYS A 21 -18.00 -20.47 0.01
N PRO A 22 -18.35 -19.83 -1.11
CA PRO A 22 -18.18 -20.28 -2.50
C PRO A 22 -16.71 -20.27 -2.98
N LYS A 23 -16.44 -21.02 -4.07
CA LYS A 23 -15.12 -21.21 -4.67
C LYS A 23 -14.48 -19.87 -5.06
N ILE A 24 -13.20 -19.70 -4.75
CA ILE A 24 -12.38 -18.55 -5.13
C ILE A 24 -11.53 -18.97 -6.33
N ARG A 25 -11.44 -18.09 -7.33
CA ARG A 25 -10.71 -18.33 -8.59
C ARG A 25 -9.58 -17.34 -8.83
N VAL A 26 -9.51 -16.28 -8.03
CA VAL A 26 -8.47 -15.25 -8.15
C VAL A 26 -7.93 -14.94 -6.76
N ILE A 27 -6.62 -14.81 -6.62
CA ILE A 27 -5.96 -14.21 -5.47
C ILE A 27 -5.32 -12.90 -5.94
N LEU A 28 -5.64 -11.83 -5.22
CA LEU A 28 -5.09 -10.49 -5.39
C LEU A 28 -4.33 -10.15 -4.12
N ASP A 29 -3.01 -10.33 -4.11
CA ASP A 29 -2.17 -10.05 -2.96
C ASP A 29 -1.81 -8.57 -2.85
N ALA A 30 -2.82 -7.73 -2.69
CA ALA A 30 -2.65 -6.27 -2.61
C ALA A 30 -1.79 -5.84 -1.41
N GLY A 31 -1.83 -6.62 -0.33
CA GLY A 31 -1.16 -6.36 0.94
C GLY A 31 0.17 -7.08 1.14
N ALA A 32 0.72 -7.74 0.10
CA ALA A 32 1.96 -8.52 0.19
C ALA A 32 1.97 -9.47 1.40
N GLN A 33 0.95 -10.34 1.49
CA GLN A 33 0.80 -11.34 2.54
C GLN A 33 1.36 -12.71 2.13
N ILE A 34 1.56 -12.96 0.84
CA ILE A 34 2.13 -14.20 0.29
C ILE A 34 3.57 -13.89 -0.16
N VAL A 35 4.45 -13.64 0.81
CA VAL A 35 5.85 -13.23 0.58
C VAL A 35 6.86 -14.36 0.72
N GLU A 36 6.46 -15.50 1.28
CA GLU A 36 7.34 -16.65 1.52
C GLU A 36 7.50 -17.56 0.29
N LEU A 37 6.71 -17.30 -0.76
CA LEU A 37 6.66 -18.08 -1.98
C LEU A 37 6.86 -17.14 -3.17
N GLU A 38 7.63 -17.60 -4.15
CA GLU A 38 7.63 -16.97 -5.46
C GLU A 38 6.27 -17.14 -6.14
N ASN A 39 5.97 -16.29 -7.12
CA ASN A 39 4.66 -16.27 -7.76
C ASN A 39 4.28 -17.60 -8.44
N ASP A 40 5.25 -18.28 -9.05
CA ASP A 40 5.09 -19.60 -9.66
C ASP A 40 4.82 -20.67 -8.60
N GLU A 41 5.57 -20.65 -7.49
CA GLU A 41 5.39 -21.56 -6.37
C GLU A 41 4.00 -21.40 -5.75
N ALA A 42 3.57 -20.16 -5.49
CA ALA A 42 2.24 -19.85 -4.94
C ALA A 42 1.11 -20.32 -5.88
N ALA A 43 1.24 -20.04 -7.17
CA ALA A 43 0.25 -20.41 -8.18
C ALA A 43 0.14 -21.93 -8.34
N TRP A 44 1.26 -22.63 -8.46
CA TRP A 44 1.30 -24.08 -8.63
C TRP A 44 0.85 -24.83 -7.36
N PHE A 45 1.30 -24.38 -6.18
CA PHE A 45 0.86 -24.95 -4.91
C PHE A 45 -0.66 -24.78 -4.73
N TRP A 46 -1.19 -23.57 -4.99
CA TRP A 46 -2.62 -23.34 -4.92
C TRP A 46 -3.41 -24.20 -5.91
N LEU A 47 -2.91 -24.37 -7.14
CA LEU A 47 -3.52 -25.26 -8.14
C LEU A 47 -3.61 -26.71 -7.64
N GLY A 48 -2.57 -27.20 -6.97
CA GLY A 48 -2.54 -28.52 -6.34
C GLY A 48 -3.62 -28.71 -5.26
N LEU A 49 -4.02 -27.63 -4.58
CA LEU A 49 -5.07 -27.66 -3.54
C LEU A 49 -6.49 -27.62 -4.11
N VAL A 50 -6.67 -27.19 -5.37
CA VAL A 50 -7.98 -27.08 -6.00
C VAL A 50 -8.45 -28.46 -6.46
N LEU A 51 -9.50 -28.97 -5.81
CA LEU A 51 -10.15 -30.26 -6.14
C LEU A 51 -11.11 -30.19 -7.35
N ASP A 52 -11.08 -29.10 -8.09
CA ASP A 52 -11.98 -28.85 -9.21
C ASP A 52 -11.35 -29.30 -10.52
N ASP A 53 -11.93 -30.33 -11.15
CA ASP A 53 -11.42 -30.90 -12.41
C ASP A 53 -11.62 -29.97 -13.61
N ASP A 54 -12.50 -28.95 -13.50
CA ASP A 54 -12.65 -27.93 -14.53
C ASP A 54 -11.48 -26.95 -14.52
N ILE A 55 -10.73 -26.87 -13.41
CA ILE A 55 -9.53 -26.05 -13.29
C ILE A 55 -8.30 -26.88 -13.64
N ARG A 56 -7.64 -26.47 -14.72
CA ARG A 56 -6.51 -27.18 -15.34
C ARG A 56 -5.18 -26.49 -15.10
N ALA A 57 -5.20 -25.17 -14.93
CA ALA A 57 -3.97 -24.39 -14.84
C ALA A 57 -4.08 -23.19 -13.89
N ALA A 58 -2.94 -22.59 -13.55
CA ALA A 58 -2.85 -21.36 -12.78
C ALA A 58 -2.06 -20.30 -13.55
N THR A 59 -2.58 -19.08 -13.60
CA THR A 59 -1.95 -17.92 -14.25
C THR A 59 -1.27 -17.05 -13.21
N PHE A 60 -0.05 -16.62 -13.49
CA PHE A 60 0.80 -15.81 -12.60
C PHE A 60 1.83 -15.00 -13.41
N PHE A 61 2.53 -14.06 -12.78
CA PHE A 61 3.68 -13.37 -13.38
C PHE A 61 4.98 -14.00 -12.91
N ASN A 62 5.87 -14.36 -13.83
CA ASN A 62 7.17 -14.91 -13.49
C ASN A 62 8.18 -13.80 -13.09
N ALA A 63 9.39 -14.20 -12.71
CA ALA A 63 10.47 -13.26 -12.36
C ALA A 63 10.98 -12.39 -13.53
N ALA A 64 10.57 -12.69 -14.77
CA ALA A 64 10.87 -11.89 -15.96
C ALA A 64 9.73 -10.91 -16.31
N GLU A 65 8.74 -10.74 -15.42
CA GLU A 65 7.56 -9.87 -15.62
C GLU A 65 6.64 -10.34 -16.76
N ASP A 66 6.77 -11.60 -17.18
CA ASP A 66 5.92 -12.21 -18.19
C ASP A 66 4.73 -12.92 -17.53
N LEU A 67 3.54 -12.73 -18.11
CA LEU A 67 2.35 -13.48 -17.71
C LEU A 67 2.45 -14.92 -18.22
N CYS A 68 2.53 -15.86 -17.29
CA CYS A 68 2.69 -17.28 -17.52
C CYS A 68 1.47 -18.08 -17.05
N VAL A 69 1.41 -19.32 -17.50
CA VAL A 69 0.46 -20.31 -17.03
C VAL A 69 1.20 -21.60 -16.68
N VAL A 70 0.87 -22.20 -15.55
CA VAL A 70 1.39 -23.49 -15.10
C VAL A 70 0.27 -24.51 -15.01
N GLU A 71 0.48 -25.69 -15.58
CA GLU A 71 -0.44 -26.82 -15.50
C GLU A 71 -0.18 -27.69 -14.26
N ARG A 72 -1.09 -28.64 -13.99
CA ARG A 72 -0.98 -29.55 -12.83
C ARG A 72 0.25 -30.44 -12.87
N ASP A 73 0.79 -30.75 -14.06
CA ASP A 73 2.01 -31.53 -14.21
C ASP A 73 3.30 -30.70 -14.03
N GLY A 74 3.18 -29.39 -13.81
CA GLY A 74 4.29 -28.45 -13.65
C GLY A 74 4.76 -27.82 -14.96
N THR A 75 4.19 -28.20 -16.12
CA THR A 75 4.51 -27.57 -17.40
C THR A 75 4.11 -26.09 -17.37
N THR A 76 5.05 -25.22 -17.73
CA THR A 76 4.85 -23.76 -17.72
C THR A 76 5.08 -23.19 -19.11
N GLU A 77 4.19 -22.31 -19.55
CA GLU A 77 4.30 -21.59 -20.83
C GLU A 77 3.80 -20.14 -20.71
N LEU A 78 4.09 -19.32 -21.72
CA LEU A 78 3.57 -17.95 -21.78
C LEU A 78 2.05 -17.96 -21.97
N PHE A 79 1.34 -17.12 -21.21
CA PHE A 79 -0.11 -17.07 -21.24
C PHE A 79 -0.66 -16.78 -22.64
N LEU A 80 -0.05 -15.83 -23.37
CA LEU A 80 -0.53 -15.42 -24.69
C LEU A 80 -0.41 -16.50 -25.78
N THR A 81 0.55 -17.42 -25.63
CA THR A 81 0.75 -18.53 -26.59
C THR A 81 0.01 -19.80 -26.15
N SER A 82 -0.42 -19.86 -24.89
CA SER A 82 -1.15 -20.99 -24.34
C SER A 82 -2.57 -21.12 -24.90
N SER A 83 -3.12 -22.33 -24.78
CA SER A 83 -4.55 -22.56 -25.04
C SER A 83 -5.47 -21.80 -24.08
N TYR A 84 -4.96 -21.36 -22.93
CA TYR A 84 -5.69 -20.67 -21.88
C TYR A 84 -5.93 -19.17 -22.16
N ALA A 85 -5.21 -18.58 -23.12
CA ALA A 85 -5.45 -17.19 -23.55
C ALA A 85 -6.90 -16.95 -23.97
N THR A 86 -7.53 -17.96 -24.58
CA THR A 86 -8.93 -17.92 -25.04
C THR A 86 -9.89 -18.65 -24.09
N ASN A 87 -9.37 -19.38 -23.10
CA ASN A 87 -10.14 -20.18 -22.15
C ASN A 87 -9.71 -19.94 -20.68
N THR A 88 -9.84 -18.69 -20.23
CA THR A 88 -9.49 -18.31 -18.84
C THR A 88 -10.38 -18.97 -17.78
N ALA A 89 -11.52 -19.55 -18.18
CA ALA A 89 -12.43 -20.26 -17.28
C ALA A 89 -11.85 -21.57 -16.70
N ALA A 90 -10.83 -22.14 -17.36
CA ALA A 90 -10.10 -23.30 -16.87
C ALA A 90 -8.93 -22.92 -15.94
N CYS A 91 -8.74 -21.63 -15.63
CA CYS A 91 -7.60 -21.12 -14.89
C CYS A 91 -7.99 -20.49 -13.55
N ILE A 92 -7.18 -20.75 -12.52
CA ILE A 92 -7.09 -19.84 -11.37
C ILE A 92 -6.03 -18.78 -11.63
N VAL A 93 -6.10 -17.64 -10.95
CA VAL A 93 -5.22 -16.51 -11.21
C VAL A 93 -4.63 -15.98 -9.91
N PHE A 94 -3.31 -15.94 -9.83
CA PHE A 94 -2.58 -15.34 -8.73
C PHE A 94 -1.89 -14.06 -9.21
N LEU A 95 -2.17 -12.93 -8.55
CA LEU A 95 -1.51 -11.65 -8.80
C LEU A 95 -0.93 -11.14 -7.49
N ASP A 96 0.38 -10.90 -7.47
CA ASP A 96 1.07 -10.26 -6.35
C ASP A 96 0.75 -8.75 -6.26
N GLN A 97 1.39 -8.07 -5.30
CA GLN A 97 1.20 -6.63 -5.12
C GLN A 97 1.60 -5.81 -6.35
N ALA A 98 2.73 -6.12 -7.00
CA ALA A 98 3.24 -5.37 -8.15
C ALA A 98 2.30 -5.49 -9.36
N HIS A 99 1.75 -6.69 -9.56
CA HIS A 99 0.94 -7.06 -10.72
C HIS A 99 -0.56 -6.87 -10.52
N THR A 100 -0.98 -6.36 -9.37
CA THR A 100 -2.35 -5.84 -9.17
C THR A 100 -2.60 -4.49 -9.88
N ARG A 101 -1.56 -3.91 -10.51
CA ARG A 101 -1.61 -2.70 -11.34
C ARG A 101 -1.31 -3.04 -12.80
N GLY A 102 -1.99 -2.39 -13.74
CA GLY A 102 -1.65 -2.48 -15.17
C GLY A 102 -2.01 -3.79 -15.89
N THR A 103 -2.22 -4.92 -15.20
CA THR A 103 -2.52 -6.22 -15.84
C THR A 103 -3.88 -6.24 -16.55
N ASP A 104 -3.88 -6.63 -17.83
CA ASP A 104 -5.10 -6.85 -18.63
C ASP A 104 -5.40 -8.34 -18.82
N LEU A 105 -6.15 -8.92 -17.87
CA LEU A 105 -6.63 -10.30 -17.95
C LEU A 105 -8.16 -10.34 -18.03
N ARG A 106 -8.68 -11.05 -19.03
CA ARG A 106 -10.13 -11.24 -19.21
C ARG A 106 -10.63 -12.38 -18.32
N LEU A 107 -11.11 -12.02 -17.14
CA LEU A 107 -11.66 -12.97 -16.17
C LEU A 107 -13.15 -13.28 -16.45
N PRO A 108 -13.59 -14.53 -16.29
CA PRO A 108 -15.00 -14.89 -16.42
C PRO A 108 -15.91 -14.15 -15.43
N ASN A 109 -17.16 -13.92 -15.83
CA ASN A 109 -18.10 -13.09 -15.07
C ASN A 109 -18.50 -13.70 -13.72
N HIS A 110 -18.34 -15.02 -13.53
CA HIS A 110 -18.71 -15.69 -12.28
C HIS A 110 -17.53 -15.83 -11.30
N TYR A 111 -16.37 -15.25 -11.62
CA TYR A 111 -15.18 -15.36 -10.78
C TYR A 111 -15.31 -14.58 -9.48
N ARG A 112 -14.76 -15.18 -8.43
CA ARG A 112 -14.60 -14.57 -7.12
C ARG A 112 -13.13 -14.44 -6.78
N ALA A 113 -12.73 -13.27 -6.31
CA ALA A 113 -11.37 -13.01 -5.86
C ALA A 113 -11.27 -12.97 -4.33
N ALA A 114 -10.19 -13.53 -3.79
CA ALA A 114 -9.66 -13.18 -2.49
C ALA A 114 -8.73 -11.99 -2.64
N VAL A 115 -8.91 -10.95 -1.82
CA VAL A 115 -8.02 -9.80 -1.75
C VAL A 115 -7.32 -9.83 -0.41
N ALA A 116 -6.02 -10.06 -0.40
CA ALA A 116 -5.24 -10.07 0.84
C ALA A 116 -4.92 -8.65 1.28
N LEU A 117 -5.29 -8.33 2.52
CA LEU A 117 -5.01 -7.03 3.14
C LEU A 117 -3.72 -7.09 3.94
N GLY A 118 -2.93 -6.02 3.90
CA GLY A 118 -1.67 -5.90 4.63
C GLY A 118 -1.43 -4.48 5.14
N PRO A 119 -0.44 -4.28 6.02
CA PRO A 119 -0.16 -2.98 6.61
C PRO A 119 0.17 -1.92 5.55
N GLY A 120 -0.28 -0.67 5.75
CA GLY A 120 -0.03 0.41 4.80
C GLY A 120 -0.76 0.28 3.45
N LEU A 121 -1.75 -0.62 3.35
CA LEU A 121 -2.57 -0.74 2.14
C LEU A 121 -3.57 0.41 2.06
N THR A 122 -3.32 1.33 1.13
CA THR A 122 -4.15 2.52 0.94
C THR A 122 -5.38 2.27 0.09
N LYS A 123 -6.38 3.16 0.20
CA LYS A 123 -7.63 3.12 -0.59
C LYS A 123 -7.35 2.89 -2.08
N ASP A 124 -6.41 3.63 -2.66
CA ASP A 124 -6.16 3.56 -4.11
C ASP A 124 -5.53 2.24 -4.52
N LYS A 125 -4.58 1.71 -3.73
CA LYS A 125 -4.00 0.37 -3.94
C LYS A 125 -5.09 -0.72 -3.82
N LEU A 126 -5.93 -0.64 -2.80
CA LEU A 126 -7.05 -1.57 -2.60
C LEU A 126 -8.04 -1.53 -3.77
N ALA A 127 -8.42 -0.32 -4.20
CA ALA A 127 -9.33 -0.13 -5.32
C ALA A 127 -8.72 -0.65 -6.64
N GLN A 128 -7.45 -0.37 -6.91
CA GLN A 128 -6.74 -0.84 -8.10
C GLN A 128 -6.72 -2.37 -8.20
N ALA A 129 -6.44 -3.04 -7.07
CA ALA A 129 -6.51 -4.50 -6.97
C ALA A 129 -7.93 -5.01 -7.22
N CYS A 130 -8.93 -4.46 -6.52
CA CYS A 130 -10.34 -4.88 -6.70
C CYS A 130 -10.83 -4.66 -8.14
N MET A 131 -10.38 -3.58 -8.81
CA MET A 131 -10.73 -3.26 -10.20
C MET A 131 -10.13 -4.24 -11.23
N ARG A 132 -9.25 -5.16 -10.83
CA ARG A 132 -8.90 -6.32 -11.68
C ARG A 132 -10.12 -7.19 -11.95
N MET A 133 -11.08 -7.23 -11.01
CA MET A 133 -12.41 -7.77 -11.21
C MET A 133 -13.30 -6.73 -11.93
N ARG A 134 -13.12 -6.57 -13.24
CA ARG A 134 -13.79 -5.50 -14.02
C ARG A 134 -15.32 -5.59 -14.05
N GLN A 135 -15.88 -6.76 -13.74
CA GLN A 135 -17.32 -6.96 -13.62
C GLN A 135 -17.77 -7.12 -12.17
N LEU A 136 -17.04 -6.50 -11.23
CA LEU A 136 -17.39 -6.50 -9.81
C LEU A 136 -18.83 -6.00 -9.61
N GLY A 137 -19.66 -6.80 -8.94
CA GLY A 137 -21.09 -6.51 -8.75
C GLY A 137 -21.98 -6.90 -9.94
N LYS A 138 -21.41 -7.29 -11.08
CA LYS A 138 -22.11 -7.79 -12.28
C LYS A 138 -21.76 -9.28 -12.53
N GLY A 139 -21.84 -10.07 -11.46
CA GLY A 139 -21.45 -11.48 -11.44
C GLY A 139 -20.15 -11.73 -10.68
N GLN A 140 -19.14 -10.87 -10.86
CA GLN A 140 -17.88 -11.01 -10.14
C GLN A 140 -18.01 -10.48 -8.71
N ALA A 141 -17.25 -11.07 -7.80
CA ALA A 141 -17.25 -10.70 -6.39
C ALA A 141 -15.83 -10.72 -5.80
N VAL A 142 -15.65 -9.98 -4.71
CA VAL A 142 -14.43 -10.03 -3.89
C VAL A 142 -14.78 -10.49 -2.47
N VAL A 143 -13.80 -11.12 -1.81
CA VAL A 143 -13.76 -11.37 -0.37
C VAL A 143 -12.43 -10.85 0.16
N PHE A 144 -12.43 -10.17 1.30
CA PHE A 144 -11.21 -9.67 1.92
C PHE A 144 -10.63 -10.71 2.86
N LEU A 145 -9.35 -11.00 2.71
CA LEU A 145 -8.58 -11.77 3.67
C LEU A 145 -7.95 -10.79 4.65
N VAL A 146 -8.40 -10.86 5.90
CA VAL A 146 -8.00 -9.93 6.96
C VAL A 146 -7.10 -10.67 7.95
N SER A 147 -5.81 -10.33 7.98
CA SER A 147 -4.87 -10.88 8.96
C SER A 147 -5.21 -10.40 10.39
N ALA A 148 -4.66 -11.07 11.41
CA ALA A 148 -4.91 -10.69 12.81
C ALA A 148 -4.41 -9.28 13.14
N GLU A 149 -3.36 -8.81 12.46
CA GLU A 149 -2.87 -7.44 12.59
C GLU A 149 -3.85 -6.42 12.02
N ILE A 150 -4.30 -6.63 10.77
CA ILE A 150 -5.26 -5.72 10.12
C ILE A 150 -6.59 -5.73 10.85
N ARG A 151 -7.03 -6.89 11.33
CA ARG A 151 -8.22 -7.00 12.18
C ARG A 151 -8.13 -6.11 13.41
N ARG A 152 -7.01 -6.18 14.15
CA ARG A 152 -6.78 -5.32 15.32
C ARG A 152 -6.76 -3.83 14.96
N SER A 153 -6.17 -3.50 13.81
CA SER A 153 -6.15 -2.12 13.31
C SER A 153 -7.56 -1.61 13.00
N ILE A 154 -8.37 -2.40 12.28
CA ILE A 154 -9.77 -2.08 11.98
C ILE A 154 -10.59 -1.95 13.27
N THR A 155 -10.48 -2.93 14.18
CA THR A 155 -11.30 -2.94 15.41
C THR A 155 -11.00 -1.74 16.30
N ARG A 156 -9.72 -1.37 16.43
CA ARG A 156 -9.30 -0.18 17.17
C ARG A 156 -9.78 1.12 16.52
N LEU A 157 -9.75 1.18 15.19
CA LEU A 157 -10.12 2.37 14.44
C LEU A 157 -11.65 2.60 14.43
N CYS A 158 -12.44 1.54 14.31
CA CYS A 158 -13.90 1.60 14.25
C CYS A 158 -14.58 1.50 15.63
N ASP A 159 -13.82 1.37 16.72
CA ASP A 159 -14.32 1.11 18.08
C ASP A 159 -15.31 -0.08 18.13
N ILE A 160 -14.96 -1.17 17.46
CA ILE A 160 -15.77 -2.40 17.44
C ILE A 160 -15.09 -3.50 18.25
N SER A 161 -15.88 -4.32 18.94
CA SER A 161 -15.36 -5.43 19.74
C SER A 161 -14.57 -6.43 18.88
N GLU A 162 -13.48 -6.97 19.43
CA GLU A 162 -12.67 -8.01 18.80
C GLU A 162 -13.43 -9.32 18.52
N SER A 163 -14.65 -9.53 19.00
CA SER A 163 -15.46 -10.69 18.62
C SER A 163 -16.44 -10.39 17.47
N SER A 164 -16.56 -9.11 17.09
CA SER A 164 -17.52 -8.65 16.09
C SER A 164 -17.10 -9.03 14.68
N GLU A 165 -18.12 -9.16 13.83
CA GLU A 165 -17.96 -9.35 12.40
C GLU A 165 -17.50 -8.04 11.74
N ILE A 166 -16.39 -8.09 10.98
CA ILE A 166 -15.91 -6.96 10.19
C ILE A 166 -16.77 -6.82 8.94
N LYS A 167 -17.29 -5.64 8.66
CA LYS A 167 -18.06 -5.34 7.44
C LYS A 167 -17.17 -4.74 6.36
N VAL A 168 -17.64 -4.76 5.11
CA VAL A 168 -16.94 -4.10 3.98
C VAL A 168 -16.72 -2.63 4.28
N ALA A 169 -17.70 -1.95 4.89
CA ALA A 169 -17.60 -0.55 5.27
C ALA A 169 -16.41 -0.30 6.22
N ASP A 170 -16.14 -1.21 7.16
CA ASP A 170 -15.03 -1.07 8.12
C ASP A 170 -13.67 -1.20 7.41
N VAL A 171 -13.55 -2.12 6.45
CA VAL A 171 -12.35 -2.28 5.62
C VAL A 171 -12.11 -1.04 4.76
N LEU A 172 -13.16 -0.48 4.14
CA LEU A 172 -13.05 0.73 3.32
C LEU A 172 -12.67 1.94 4.17
N TYR A 173 -13.28 2.10 5.34
CA TYR A 173 -12.93 3.16 6.28
C TYR A 173 -11.48 3.04 6.73
N TRP A 174 -11.03 1.84 7.09
CA TRP A 174 -9.64 1.57 7.41
C TRP A 174 -8.67 1.93 6.29
N ALA A 175 -8.95 1.52 5.05
CA ALA A 175 -8.09 1.83 3.90
C ALA A 175 -8.03 3.33 3.60
N VAL A 176 -9.11 4.08 3.86
CA VAL A 176 -9.12 5.55 3.79
C VAL A 176 -8.21 6.13 4.87
N CYS A 177 -8.30 5.67 6.12
CA CYS A 177 -7.42 6.12 7.19
C CYS A 177 -5.94 5.77 6.94
N GLU A 178 -5.63 4.61 6.34
CA GLU A 178 -4.28 4.29 5.90
C GLU A 178 -3.79 5.25 4.80
N THR A 179 -4.67 5.69 3.89
CA THR A 179 -4.33 6.76 2.94
C THR A 179 -3.96 8.05 3.64
N TRP A 180 -4.74 8.48 4.65
CA TRP A 180 -4.41 9.69 5.43
C TRP A 180 -3.06 9.56 6.12
N ARG A 181 -2.78 8.43 6.78
CA ARG A 181 -1.47 8.16 7.41
C ARG A 181 -0.31 8.17 6.41
N GLU A 182 -0.51 7.58 5.22
CA GLU A 182 0.50 7.63 4.14
C GLU A 182 0.75 9.08 3.71
N LEU A 183 -0.31 9.87 3.52
CA LEU A 183 -0.21 11.29 3.14
C LEU A 183 0.51 12.12 4.20
N GLU A 184 0.15 11.97 5.49
CA GLU A 184 0.83 12.64 6.61
C GLU A 184 2.33 12.35 6.61
N ARG A 185 2.73 11.10 6.40
CA ARG A 185 4.14 10.69 6.32
C ARG A 185 4.88 11.30 5.12
N LEU A 186 4.16 11.67 4.06
CA LEU A 186 4.72 12.26 2.85
C LEU A 186 4.82 13.79 2.91
N VAL A 187 4.20 14.46 3.89
CA VAL A 187 4.24 15.93 4.02
C VAL A 187 5.67 16.49 4.10
N PRO A 188 6.63 15.92 4.88
CA PRO A 188 8.00 16.44 4.90
C PRO A 188 8.70 16.37 3.55
N LEU A 189 8.45 15.28 2.80
CA LEU A 189 9.02 15.10 1.47
C LEU A 189 8.39 16.08 0.48
N TRP A 190 7.06 16.23 0.50
CA TRP A 190 6.34 17.21 -0.28
C TRP A 190 6.89 18.62 -0.04
N ALA A 191 7.09 19.00 1.22
CA ALA A 191 7.61 20.32 1.57
C ALA A 191 9.06 20.52 1.09
N THR A 192 9.89 19.49 1.23
CA THR A 192 11.26 19.49 0.67
C THR A 192 11.24 19.71 -0.84
N HIS A 193 10.38 18.99 -1.57
CA HIS A 193 10.20 19.19 -3.01
C HIS A 193 9.63 20.57 -3.34
N GLY A 194 8.72 21.10 -2.52
CA GLY A 194 8.16 22.45 -2.67
C GLY A 194 9.23 23.53 -2.58
N VAL A 195 10.09 23.48 -1.55
CA VAL A 195 11.21 24.43 -1.39
C VAL A 195 12.18 24.33 -2.57
N ARG A 196 12.53 23.10 -2.98
CA ARG A 196 13.38 22.88 -4.16
C ARG A 196 12.77 23.47 -5.42
N HIS A 197 11.47 23.27 -5.63
CA HIS A 197 10.76 23.85 -6.76
C HIS A 197 10.84 25.38 -6.78
N GLN A 198 10.63 26.05 -5.63
CA GLN A 198 10.75 27.52 -5.56
C GLN A 198 12.16 28.00 -5.90
N ARG A 199 13.19 27.29 -5.41
CA ARG A 199 14.59 27.58 -5.75
C ARG A 199 14.85 27.43 -7.25
N GLN A 200 14.43 26.32 -7.83
CA GLN A 200 14.64 26.03 -9.25
C GLN A 200 13.86 26.99 -10.15
N GLN A 201 12.67 27.44 -9.73
CA GLN A 201 11.90 28.44 -10.45
C GLN A 201 12.64 29.77 -10.58
N LEU A 202 13.30 30.24 -9.51
CA LEU A 202 14.11 31.48 -9.57
C LEU A 202 15.30 31.38 -10.53
N LEU A 203 15.88 30.20 -10.67
CA LEU A 203 16.94 29.95 -11.64
C LEU A 203 16.37 29.89 -13.06
N TRP A 204 15.20 29.28 -13.23
CA TRP A 204 14.49 29.19 -14.50
C TRP A 204 14.07 30.58 -15.01
N ASP A 205 13.48 31.41 -14.15
CA ASP A 205 13.04 32.77 -14.49
C ASP A 205 14.22 33.67 -14.92
N LYS A 206 15.44 33.40 -14.44
CA LYS A 206 16.66 34.10 -14.88
C LYS A 206 17.20 33.59 -16.21
N ALA A 207 16.98 32.30 -16.50
CA ALA A 207 17.44 31.66 -17.73
C ALA A 207 16.48 31.91 -18.90
N ASP A 208 15.19 32.14 -18.63
CA ASP A 208 14.19 32.44 -19.64
C ASP A 208 14.27 33.91 -20.09
N THR A 209 14.78 34.14 -21.31
CA THR A 209 14.85 35.49 -21.90
C THR A 209 13.63 35.83 -22.76
N GLY A 210 12.62 34.96 -22.80
CA GLY A 210 11.39 35.14 -23.58
C GLY A 210 11.49 34.80 -25.07
N SER A 211 12.71 34.83 -25.65
CA SER A 211 12.97 34.40 -27.04
C SER A 211 13.89 33.17 -27.14
N GLU A 212 14.82 33.01 -26.20
CA GLU A 212 15.74 31.87 -26.09
C GLU A 212 16.02 31.54 -24.61
N TYR A 213 16.47 30.33 -24.32
CA TYR A 213 16.92 29.94 -22.97
C TYR A 213 18.42 30.18 -22.83
N ASN A 214 18.83 31.04 -21.90
CA ASN A 214 20.23 31.22 -21.55
C ASN A 214 20.68 30.14 -20.55
N LEU A 215 20.98 28.96 -21.09
CA LEU A 215 21.51 27.81 -20.36
C LEU A 215 23.02 27.66 -20.58
N GLU A 216 23.76 28.76 -20.46
CA GLU A 216 25.23 28.68 -20.40
C GLU A 216 25.69 27.71 -19.29
N PRO A 217 26.84 27.03 -19.45
CA PRO A 217 27.32 26.04 -18.48
C PRO A 217 27.37 26.53 -17.03
N GLN A 218 27.60 27.82 -16.82
CA GLN A 218 27.62 28.45 -15.49
C GLN A 218 26.21 28.59 -14.88
N THR A 219 25.20 28.86 -15.69
CA THR A 219 23.79 28.90 -15.27
C THR A 219 23.26 27.48 -15.05
N ALA A 220 23.58 26.56 -15.96
CA ALA A 220 23.22 25.15 -15.84
C ALA A 220 23.82 24.50 -14.58
N ALA A 221 25.06 24.86 -14.21
CA ALA A 221 25.69 24.38 -12.98
C ALA A 221 24.94 24.78 -11.70
N GLN A 222 24.13 25.85 -11.72
CA GLN A 222 23.34 26.27 -10.55
C GLN A 222 22.10 25.41 -10.30
N PHE A 223 21.62 24.69 -11.33
CA PHE A 223 20.53 23.73 -11.19
C PHE A 223 20.98 22.39 -10.58
N VAL A 224 22.29 22.14 -10.48
CA VAL A 224 22.82 20.90 -9.95
C VAL A 224 22.67 20.88 -8.43
N GLU A 225 21.92 19.89 -7.93
CA GLU A 225 21.79 19.62 -6.49
C GLU A 225 22.86 18.62 -6.04
N SER A 226 23.37 18.78 -4.81
CA SER A 226 24.22 17.79 -4.19
C SER A 226 23.40 16.55 -3.83
N GLU A 227 23.50 15.49 -4.63
CA GLU A 227 22.79 14.22 -4.38
C GLU A 227 23.43 13.37 -3.27
N SER A 228 24.72 13.59 -2.99
CA SER A 228 25.46 12.86 -1.98
C SER A 228 25.52 13.63 -0.66
N GLN A 229 25.25 12.92 0.43
CA GLN A 229 25.47 13.41 1.79
C GLN A 229 26.62 12.63 2.41
N THR A 230 27.41 13.29 3.25
CA THR A 230 28.47 12.61 3.98
C THR A 230 27.87 11.70 5.06
N LEU A 231 28.58 10.63 5.43
CA LEU A 231 28.17 9.76 6.55
C LEU A 231 28.03 10.56 7.86
N ARG A 232 28.84 11.61 8.03
CA ARG A 232 28.77 12.50 9.19
C ARG A 232 27.47 13.30 9.20
N GLU A 233 27.06 13.88 8.08
CA GLU A 233 25.76 14.57 7.96
C GLU A 233 24.57 13.65 8.25
N ARG A 234 24.66 12.38 7.84
CA ARG A 234 23.55 11.43 7.95
C ARG A 234 23.42 10.75 9.32
N TYR A 235 24.53 10.59 10.06
CA TYR A 235 24.58 9.76 11.27
C TYR A 235 25.14 10.47 12.53
N HIS A 236 25.53 11.75 12.47
CA HIS A 236 26.02 12.44 13.67
C HIS A 236 24.86 12.69 14.65
N PRO A 237 24.94 12.21 15.91
CA PRO A 237 23.94 12.51 16.93
C PRO A 237 24.07 13.98 17.34
N SER A 238 23.06 14.81 17.10
CA SER A 238 23.13 16.25 17.39
C SER A 238 22.51 16.57 18.76
N GLN A 239 23.33 17.07 19.70
CA GLN A 239 22.85 17.79 20.90
C GLN A 239 22.71 19.30 20.68
N GLU A 240 23.19 19.83 19.56
CA GLU A 240 23.05 21.24 19.20
C GLU A 240 22.70 21.32 17.71
N GLN A 241 21.42 21.45 17.39
CA GLN A 241 21.01 21.78 16.03
C GLN A 241 21.23 23.29 15.81
N THR A 242 22.40 23.65 15.29
CA THR A 242 22.40 24.66 14.22
C THR A 242 21.47 24.08 13.16
N ARG A 243 20.34 24.75 12.92
CA ARG A 243 19.38 24.39 11.85
C ARG A 243 20.17 23.89 10.63
N PRO A 244 20.04 22.62 10.18
CA PRO A 244 20.31 22.29 8.81
C PRO A 244 19.24 23.04 8.02
N THR A 245 19.53 24.30 7.72
CA THR A 245 18.89 24.98 6.60
C THR A 245 19.00 24.03 5.42
N LEU A 246 17.96 23.97 4.60
CA LEU A 246 18.04 23.45 3.23
C LEU A 246 19.13 24.17 2.38
N ALA A 247 19.88 25.09 2.99
CA ALA A 247 21.16 25.63 2.54
C ALA A 247 22.23 24.53 2.49
N GLY A 248 22.29 23.88 1.33
CA GLY A 248 23.61 23.72 0.71
C GLY A 248 24.28 25.09 0.63
N GLU A 249 25.56 25.11 0.99
CA GLU A 249 26.48 26.25 1.07
C GLU A 249 26.03 27.54 0.36
N SER A 250 26.04 28.62 1.15
CA SER A 250 25.85 30.02 0.80
C SER A 250 26.19 30.37 -0.66
N THR A 251 25.15 30.57 -1.46
CA THR A 251 25.22 31.28 -2.73
C THR A 251 24.13 32.35 -2.74
N ASN A 252 24.24 33.35 -3.63
CA ASN A 252 23.27 34.45 -3.85
C ASN A 252 21.79 34.01 -4.05
N VAL A 253 21.51 32.71 -4.04
CA VAL A 253 20.19 32.09 -4.16
C VAL A 253 19.39 32.17 -2.85
N ASP A 254 20.03 32.16 -1.68
CA ASP A 254 19.32 32.25 -0.38
C ASP A 254 18.67 33.63 -0.16
N ALA A 255 19.34 34.71 -0.58
CA ALA A 255 18.75 36.06 -0.57
C ALA A 255 17.67 36.23 -1.65
N ALA A 256 17.69 35.41 -2.72
CA ALA A 256 16.64 35.41 -3.74
C ALA A 256 15.41 34.60 -3.29
N LEU A 257 15.57 33.65 -2.37
CA LEU A 257 14.45 32.94 -1.73
C LEU A 257 13.55 33.88 -0.91
N ASP A 258 14.06 35.03 -0.45
CA ASP A 258 13.25 36.07 0.18
C ASP A 258 12.12 36.57 -0.74
N ALA A 259 12.36 36.58 -2.07
CA ALA A 259 11.36 36.92 -3.07
C ALA A 259 10.23 35.86 -3.17
N LYS A 260 10.45 34.66 -2.64
CA LYS A 260 9.47 33.56 -2.54
C LYS A 260 9.00 33.32 -1.10
N SER A 261 9.19 34.30 -0.21
CA SER A 261 8.85 34.20 1.21
C SER A 261 7.38 33.88 1.46
N ALA A 262 6.46 34.36 0.61
CA ALA A 262 5.04 34.05 0.72
C ALA A 262 4.74 32.57 0.42
N GLU A 263 5.33 32.01 -0.64
CA GLU A 263 5.18 30.60 -1.02
C GLU A 263 5.82 29.67 0.01
N LEU A 264 6.99 30.05 0.53
CA LEU A 264 7.66 29.31 1.61
C LEU A 264 6.85 29.33 2.91
N ALA A 265 6.22 30.47 3.23
CA ALA A 265 5.31 30.57 4.37
C ALA A 265 4.09 29.65 4.22
N GLN A 266 3.52 29.52 3.02
CA GLN A 266 2.42 28.57 2.77
C GLN A 266 2.85 27.11 2.97
N ILE A 267 4.05 26.75 2.52
CA ILE A 267 4.61 25.40 2.74
C ILE A 267 4.79 25.15 4.24
N GLN A 268 5.31 26.13 4.98
CA GLN A 268 5.50 26.04 6.42
C GLN A 268 4.17 25.96 7.18
N GLU A 269 3.18 26.77 6.82
CA GLU A 269 1.83 26.74 7.42
C GLU A 269 1.19 25.36 7.24
N ARG A 270 1.27 24.78 6.04
CA ARG A 270 0.80 23.41 5.79
C ARG A 270 1.55 22.39 6.63
N CYS A 271 2.87 22.50 6.79
CA CYS A 271 3.61 21.60 7.67
C CYS A 271 3.13 21.68 9.13
N LEU A 272 2.84 22.89 9.62
CA LEU A 272 2.31 23.11 10.98
C LEU A 272 0.91 22.51 11.17
N GLU A 273 0.03 22.58 10.16
CA GLU A 273 -1.27 21.89 10.21
C GLU A 273 -1.14 20.38 10.44
N PHE A 274 -0.03 19.78 9.98
CA PHE A 274 0.30 18.37 10.15
C PHE A 274 1.24 18.10 11.35
N GLY A 275 1.48 19.09 12.22
CA GLY A 275 2.32 18.94 13.42
C GLY A 275 3.81 18.81 13.13
N ILE A 276 4.28 19.32 11.98
CA ILE A 276 5.70 19.30 11.59
C ILE A 276 6.31 20.67 11.88
N ASP A 277 6.99 20.78 13.02
CA ASP A 277 7.61 22.02 13.49
C ASP A 277 8.91 22.39 12.75
N SER A 278 9.49 21.43 12.01
CA SER A 278 10.76 21.63 11.30
C SER A 278 10.94 20.70 10.10
N LEU A 279 11.33 21.28 8.95
CA LEU A 279 11.66 20.55 7.72
C LEU A 279 12.99 19.78 7.77
N ILE A 280 13.71 19.86 8.89
CA ILE A 280 15.01 19.21 9.10
C ILE A 280 14.89 17.66 9.09
N PHE A 281 13.68 17.13 9.27
CA PHE A 281 13.46 15.70 9.49
C PHE A 281 13.16 14.86 8.24
N ALA A 282 13.06 15.47 7.05
CA ALA A 282 12.62 14.79 5.83
C ALA A 282 13.58 13.70 5.31
N GLN A 283 14.85 13.67 5.74
CA GLN A 283 15.81 12.62 5.37
C GLN A 283 16.04 11.53 6.43
N ALA A 284 15.72 11.79 7.71
CA ALA A 284 15.94 10.81 8.77
C ALA A 284 14.74 9.86 8.99
N HIS A 285 13.51 10.30 8.67
CA HIS A 285 12.31 9.51 8.95
C HIS A 285 12.06 8.32 8.01
N LEU A 286 12.86 8.14 6.96
CA LEU A 286 12.80 6.93 6.12
C LEU A 286 13.61 5.76 6.69
N ALA A 287 14.40 5.95 7.75
CA ALA A 287 15.27 4.90 8.29
C ALA A 287 15.03 4.53 9.77
N LEU A 288 14.25 5.28 10.56
CA LEU A 288 14.07 5.00 11.99
C LEU A 288 12.61 5.22 12.43
N PHE A 289 11.79 4.20 12.24
CA PHE A 289 10.77 3.83 13.24
C PHE A 289 10.93 2.34 13.53
N SER A 290 12.03 2.01 14.20
CA SER A 290 12.16 0.77 14.96
C SER A 290 11.80 1.09 16.42
N LEU A 291 10.55 0.81 16.77
CA LEU A 291 10.09 0.21 18.04
C LEU A 291 10.32 0.81 19.45
N ASP A 292 10.91 1.99 19.71
CA ASP A 292 11.18 2.36 21.13
C ASP A 292 10.46 3.59 21.75
N GLU A 293 9.60 4.34 21.06
CA GLU A 293 8.90 5.51 21.65
C GLU A 293 7.44 5.25 22.06
N ILE A 294 7.16 4.12 22.72
CA ILE A 294 5.87 3.90 23.43
C ILE A 294 6.09 3.63 24.93
N PHE A 295 7.31 3.42 25.41
CA PHE A 295 7.60 3.12 26.82
C PHE A 295 8.64 4.07 27.44
N ASN A 296 8.34 5.36 27.52
CA ASN A 296 8.81 6.19 28.64
C ASN A 296 8.22 7.61 28.60
N SER A 297 7.18 7.84 29.41
CA SER A 297 6.94 9.17 29.97
C SER A 297 6.17 8.98 31.28
N ASP A 298 6.95 8.83 32.33
CA ASP A 298 6.51 8.85 33.72
C ASP A 298 6.30 10.31 34.15
N LYS A 299 5.05 10.81 34.10
CA LYS A 299 4.57 12.00 34.83
C LYS A 299 3.10 11.82 35.18
N GLY A 300 2.79 11.50 36.44
CA GLY A 300 1.43 11.54 36.98
C GLY A 300 1.02 12.94 37.48
N PRO A 301 -0.08 13.07 38.24
CA PRO A 301 -1.36 12.40 38.09
C PRO A 301 -2.51 13.43 37.96
N SER A 302 -3.43 13.24 37.03
CA SER A 302 -4.82 13.63 37.26
C SER A 302 -5.74 12.92 36.27
N SER A 303 -6.85 12.39 36.80
CA SER A 303 -7.96 11.73 36.10
C SER A 303 -7.83 10.21 35.90
N THR A 304 -8.10 9.53 37.00
CA THR A 304 -8.76 8.23 37.16
C THR A 304 -9.44 7.63 35.93
N LEU A 305 -9.03 6.43 35.51
CA LEU A 305 -9.94 5.30 35.26
C LEU A 305 -9.18 3.97 35.21
N VAL A 306 -9.31 3.27 36.33
CA VAL A 306 -9.16 1.83 36.62
C VAL A 306 -8.81 0.93 35.42
N LEU A 307 -7.60 0.36 35.44
CA LEU A 307 -7.23 -0.82 34.66
C LEU A 307 -6.90 -1.95 35.64
N THR A 308 -7.76 -2.96 35.70
CA THR A 308 -7.44 -4.24 36.34
C THR A 308 -8.23 -5.38 35.67
N CYS A 309 -7.58 -6.53 35.57
CA CYS A 309 -8.02 -7.87 35.12
C CYS A 309 -8.00 -8.17 33.61
N VAL A 310 -7.63 -9.38 33.12
CA VAL A 310 -6.75 -10.51 33.52
C VAL A 310 -6.96 -11.59 32.43
N LEU A 311 -5.87 -12.18 31.93
CA LEU A 311 -5.67 -13.55 31.38
C LEU A 311 -6.68 -14.25 30.42
N TRP A 312 -6.13 -14.67 29.25
CA TRP A 312 -5.98 -16.07 28.76
C TRP A 312 -7.02 -16.76 27.81
N HIS A 313 -6.55 -17.10 26.58
CA HIS A 313 -6.85 -18.24 25.62
C HIS A 313 -8.30 -18.38 25.06
N SER A 314 -8.61 -18.83 23.83
CA SER A 314 -7.97 -19.66 22.78
C SER A 314 -8.83 -19.66 21.48
N ARG A 315 -8.19 -19.80 20.29
CA ARG A 315 -8.69 -20.40 19.00
C ARG A 315 -9.66 -19.62 18.08
N PRO A 316 -9.69 -19.94 16.75
CA PRO A 316 -9.52 -18.88 15.76
C PRO A 316 -10.59 -18.78 14.63
N TRP A 317 -10.50 -17.65 13.90
CA TRP A 317 -11.00 -17.29 12.56
C TRP A 317 -12.49 -17.42 12.21
N ARG A 318 -13.03 -16.36 11.60
CA ARG A 318 -14.26 -16.39 10.79
C ARG A 318 -13.95 -15.85 9.39
N LEU A 319 -14.27 -16.63 8.37
CA LEU A 319 -14.38 -16.16 6.99
C LEU A 319 -15.60 -15.24 6.92
N VAL A 320 -15.39 -13.96 6.64
CA VAL A 320 -16.44 -12.94 6.71
C VAL A 320 -16.49 -12.16 5.41
N LEU A 321 -17.72 -12.00 4.92
CA LEU A 321 -18.22 -11.24 3.77
C LEU A 321 -18.31 -11.94 2.42
N VAL A 322 -19.58 -12.06 2.01
CA VAL A 322 -20.04 -12.24 0.65
C VAL A 322 -20.69 -10.91 0.23
N CYS A 323 -20.08 -10.18 -0.71
CA CYS A 323 -20.81 -9.13 -1.41
C CYS A 323 -21.84 -9.80 -2.34
N ARG A 324 -23.11 -9.82 -1.94
CA ARG A 324 -24.26 -10.02 -2.85
C ARG A 324 -25.09 -8.75 -2.81
N HIS A 325 -25.20 -8.08 -3.95
CA HIS A 325 -26.25 -7.08 -4.13
C HIS A 325 -27.58 -7.84 -4.21
N ARG A 326 -28.55 -7.43 -3.38
CA ARG A 326 -29.95 -7.87 -3.49
C ARG A 326 -30.52 -7.18 -4.73
N GLU A 327 -30.93 -7.93 -5.75
CA GLU A 327 -31.82 -7.38 -6.76
C GLU A 327 -33.13 -7.01 -6.06
N ALA A 328 -33.57 -5.77 -6.25
CA ALA A 328 -34.90 -5.36 -5.86
C ALA A 328 -35.89 -6.19 -6.68
N ALA A 329 -36.70 -6.99 -5.99
CA ALA A 329 -37.88 -7.59 -6.58
C ALA A 329 -38.82 -6.44 -7.00
N GLU A 330 -39.00 -6.25 -8.30
CA GLU A 330 -40.18 -5.56 -8.81
C GLU A 330 -41.40 -6.43 -8.49
N ASP A 331 -42.07 -6.11 -7.39
CA ASP A 331 -43.47 -6.48 -7.17
C ASP A 331 -44.31 -5.82 -8.26
N ARG A 332 -44.60 -6.55 -9.33
CA ARG A 332 -45.76 -6.26 -10.19
C ARG A 332 -46.95 -7.02 -9.65
N LEU A 333 -47.75 -6.33 -8.84
CA LEU A 333 -49.13 -6.70 -8.56
C LEU A 333 -50.01 -6.42 -9.81
N PRO A 334 -51.11 -7.18 -9.99
CA PRO A 334 -51.83 -7.25 -11.26
C PRO A 334 -52.87 -6.14 -11.39
N ARG A 335 -53.01 -5.61 -12.61
CA ARG A 335 -54.29 -5.20 -13.21
C ARG A 335 -54.26 -5.43 -14.71
#